data_AF-A9WQ44-F1
#
_entry.id   AF-A9WQ44-F1
#
_cell.length_a   1.000
_cell.length_b   1.000
_cell.length_c   1.000
_cell.angle_alpha   90.00
_cell.angle_beta   90.00
_cell.angle_gamma   90.00
#
_symmetry.space_group_name_H-M   'P 1'
#
loop_
_entity.id
_entity.type
_entity.pdbx_description
1 polymer ?
#
loop_
_entity_poly.entity_id
_entity_poly.type
_entity_poly.pdbx_seq_one_letter_code
_entity_poly.pdbx_strand_id
1 'polypeptide(L)' 'MADKLAAREVPGEVAQIVLDRFEEVQLIDDAEFAKMWVRSRAQSRSLAKGALRRELSEKVYPKN' A
#
# COMPACT_ATOMS: atom_id res chain seq x y z
N MET A 1 -0.63 5.23 -0.51
CA MET A 1 0.05 6.42 -1.11
C MET A 1 -0.85 7.09 -2.15
N ALA A 2 -1.57 6.29 -2.95
CA ALA A 2 -2.60 6.75 -3.90
C ALA A 2 -3.63 7.73 -3.28
N ASP A 3 -4.13 7.50 -2.06
CA ASP A 3 -5.05 8.45 -1.39
C ASP A 3 -4.48 9.86 -1.26
N LYS A 4 -3.18 9.96 -0.92
CA LYS A 4 -2.53 11.25 -0.72
C LYS A 4 -2.37 12.02 -2.02
N LEU A 5 -2.26 11.30 -3.14
CA LEU A 5 -2.22 11.87 -4.48
C LEU A 5 -3.63 12.26 -4.94
N ALA A 6 -4.63 11.40 -4.69
CA ALA A 6 -6.03 11.68 -4.97
C ALA A 6 -6.56 12.89 -4.19
N ALA A 7 -6.19 13.03 -2.90
CA ALA A 7 -6.52 14.19 -2.08
C ALA A 7 -5.87 15.51 -2.58
N ARG A 8 -4.87 15.41 -3.46
CA ARG A 8 -4.22 16.53 -4.14
C ARG A 8 -4.69 16.64 -5.60
N GLU A 9 -5.81 15.99 -5.94
CA GLU A 9 -6.45 16.00 -7.25
C GLU A 9 -5.56 15.49 -8.38
N VAL A 10 -4.58 14.63 -8.05
CA VAL A 10 -3.73 13.98 -9.06
C VAL A 10 -4.56 12.91 -9.77
N PRO A 11 -4.66 12.95 -11.12
CA PRO A 11 -5.36 11.92 -11.89
C PRO A 11 -4.80 10.53 -11.62
N GLY A 12 -5.66 9.51 -11.61
CA GLY A 12 -5.28 8.13 -11.28
C GLY A 12 -4.15 7.58 -12.15
N GLU A 13 -4.17 7.87 -13.45
CA GLU A 13 -3.10 7.47 -14.38
C GLU A 13 -1.75 8.13 -14.03
N VAL A 14 -1.76 9.41 -13.65
CA VAL A 14 -0.55 10.16 -13.28
C VAL A 14 -0.03 9.67 -11.95
N ALA A 15 -0.91 9.38 -10.99
CA ALA A 15 -0.54 8.81 -9.71
C ALA A 15 0.16 7.46 -9.89
N GLN A 16 -0.34 6.60 -10.79
CA GLN A 16 0.29 5.31 -11.09
C GLN A 16 1.70 5.50 -11.65
N ILE A 17 1.86 6.37 -12.66
CA ILE A 17 3.17 6.64 -13.29
C ILE A 17 4.19 7.16 -12.26
N VAL A 18 3.76 8.06 -11.36
CA VAL A 18 4.64 8.61 -10.32
C VAL A 18 5.06 7.54 -9.30
N LEU A 19 4.13 6.68 -8.89
CA LEU A 19 4.42 5.58 -7.96
C LEU A 19 5.36 4.55 -8.60
N ASP A 20 5.11 4.17 -9.84
CA ASP A 20 5.98 3.26 -10.60
C ASP A 20 7.40 3.84 -10.72
N ARG A 21 7.54 5.15 -10.97
CA ARG A 21 8.85 5.81 -11.03
C ARG A 21 9.56 5.80 -9.67
N PHE A 22 8.82 6.01 -8.58
CA PHE A 22 9.40 5.95 -7.23
C PHE A 22 9.88 4.55 -6.86
N GLU A 23 9.20 3.49 -7.30
CA GLU A 23 9.70 2.12 -7.16
C GLU A 23 10.94 1.87 -8.04
N GLU A 24 10.91 2.32 -9.30
CA GLU A 24 12.04 2.16 -10.23
C GLU A 24 13.32 2.81 -9.69
N VAL A 25 13.21 3.99 -9.09
CA VAL A 25 14.34 4.68 -8.45
C VAL A 25 14.56 4.28 -6.98
N GLN A 26 13.88 3.23 -6.51
CA GLN A 26 14.04 2.64 -5.18
C GLN A 26 13.78 3.60 -4.02
N LEU A 27 12.95 4.62 -4.25
CA LEU A 27 12.45 5.52 -3.20
C LEU A 27 11.28 4.91 -2.44
N ILE A 28 10.57 3.95 -3.05
CA ILE A 28 9.49 3.18 -2.44
C ILE A 28 9.75 1.70 -2.72
N ASP A 29 9.40 0.86 -1.74
CA ASP A 29 9.34 -0.60 -1.89
C ASP A 29 8.06 -1.09 -1.20
N ASP A 30 6.96 -1.10 -1.97
CA ASP A 30 5.64 -1.50 -1.47
C ASP A 30 5.59 -2.99 -1.10
N ALA A 31 6.46 -3.82 -1.70
CA ALA A 31 6.54 -5.25 -1.39
C ALA A 31 7.17 -5.50 -0.02
N GLU A 32 8.28 -4.83 0.29
CA GLU A 32 8.89 -4.88 1.63
C GLU A 32 7.99 -4.23 2.68
N PHE A 33 7.34 -3.11 2.35
CA PHE A 33 6.34 -2.51 3.23
C PHE A 33 5.21 -3.50 3.57
N ALA A 34 4.64 -4.16 2.56
CA ALA A 34 3.59 -5.16 2.74
C ALA A 34 4.06 -6.33 3.62
N LYS A 35 5.28 -6.85 3.40
CA LYS A 35 5.86 -7.92 4.22
C LYS A 35 6.01 -7.50 5.68
N MET A 36 6.59 -6.33 5.93
CA MET A 36 6.76 -5.80 7.29
C MET A 36 5.42 -5.58 7.99
N TRP A 37 4.44 -5.01 7.28
CA TRP A 37 3.11 -4.77 7.81
C TRP A 37 2.41 -6.08 8.21
N VAL A 38 2.41 -7.08 7.32
CA VAL A 38 1.80 -8.39 7.58
C VAL A 38 2.47 -9.08 8.77
N ARG A 39 3.81 -9.05 8.84
CA ARG A 39 4.57 -9.64 9.96
C ARG A 39 4.20 -8.98 11.29
N SER A 40 4.23 -7.66 11.34
CA SER A 40 3.88 -6.88 12.55
C SER A 40 2.45 -7.20 13.03
N ARG A 41 1.51 -7.31 12.09
CA ARG A 41 0.10 -7.55 12.40
C ARG A 41 -0.21 -8.99 12.81
N ALA A 42 0.42 -9.96 12.15
CA ALA A 42 0.32 -11.37 12.53
C ALA A 42 0.87 -11.60 13.95
N GLN A 43 1.97 -10.94 14.30
CA GLN A 43 2.58 -11.03 15.63
C GLN A 43 1.75 -10.34 16.72
N SER A 44 1.21 -9.16 16.44
CA SER A 44 0.50 -8.35 17.46
C SER A 44 -0.96 -8.76 17.68
N ARG A 45 -1.64 -9.35 16.68
CA ARG A 45 -3.08 -9.60 16.73
C ARG A 45 -3.53 -11.01 16.37
N SER A 46 -2.59 -11.92 16.08
CA SER A 46 -2.89 -13.33 15.71
C SER A 46 -3.97 -13.46 14.63
N LEU A 47 -4.02 -12.50 13.69
CA LEU A 47 -5.05 -12.46 12.67
C LEU A 47 -4.85 -13.59 11.66
N ALA A 48 -5.97 -14.19 11.25
CA ALA A 48 -5.97 -15.15 10.15
C ALA A 48 -5.57 -14.48 8.83
N LYS A 49 -5.02 -15.27 7.90
CA LYS A 49 -4.53 -14.82 6.58
C LYS A 49 -5.55 -13.98 5.79
N GLY A 50 -6.84 -14.32 5.87
CA GLY A 50 -7.92 -13.58 5.21
C GLY A 50 -8.12 -12.18 5.79
N ALA A 51 -8.07 -12.04 7.12
CA ALA A 51 -8.17 -10.75 7.80
C ALA A 51 -6.95 -9.86 7.49
N LEU A 52 -5.74 -10.45 7.46
CA LEU A 52 -4.52 -9.74 7.08
C LEU A 52 -4.58 -9.20 5.65
N ARG A 53 -5.09 -9.99 4.69
CA ARG A 53 -5.26 -9.52 3.30
C ARG A 53 -6.25 -8.38 3.19
N ARG A 54 -7.39 -8.47 3.87
CA ARG A 54 -8.41 -7.41 3.87
C ARG A 54 -7.85 -6.11 4.44
N GLU A 55 -7.25 -6.16 5.63
CA GLU A 55 -6.67 -4.97 6.26
C GLU A 55 -5.52 -4.38 5.41
N LEU A 56 -4.68 -5.22 4.79
CA LEU A 56 -3.62 -4.75 3.89
C LEU A 56 -4.19 -4.05 2.65
N SER A 57 -5.23 -4.62 2.03
CA SER A 57 -5.92 -3.98 0.91
C SER A 57 -6.51 -2.65 1.32
N GLU A 58 -7.21 -2.55 2.46
CA GLU A 58 -7.75 -1.28 2.97
C GLU A 58 -6.65 -0.23 3.25
N LYS A 59 -5.42 -0.66 3.59
CA LYS A 59 -4.31 0.24 3.92
C LYS A 59 -3.50 0.71 2.70
N VAL A 60 -3.34 -0.16 1.71
CA VAL A 60 -2.48 0.07 0.53
C VAL A 60 -3.31 0.55 -0.67
N TYR A 61 -4.52 0.01 -0.84
CA TYR A 61 -5.43 0.29 -1.94
C TYR A 61 -6.84 0.57 -1.38
N PRO A 62 -7.13 1.79 -0.91
CA PRO A 62 -8.51 2.19 -0.68
C PRO A 62 -9.35 1.81 -1.91
N LYS A 63 -10.47 1.10 -1.71
CA LYS A 63 -11.44 0.99 -2.78
C LYS A 63 -12.04 2.39 -2.96
N ASN A 64 -11.70 3.04 -4.08
CA ASN A 64 -12.55 4.08 -4.64
C ASN A 64 -13.91 3.49 -5.01
#